data_AF-A0AAA9SXN0-F1
#
_entry.id   AF-A0AAA9SXN0-F1
#
_cell.length_a   1.000
_cell.length_b   1.000
_cell.length_c   1.000
_cell.angle_alpha   90.00
_cell.angle_beta   90.00
_cell.angle_gamma   90.00
#
_symmetry.space_group_name_H-M   'P 1'
#
loop_
_entity.id
_entity.type
_entity.pdbx_description
1 polymer ?
#
loop_
_entity_poly.entity_id
_entity_poly.type
_entity_poly.pdbx_seq_one_letter_code
_entity_poly.pdbx_strand_id
1 'polypeptide(L)'
;MPLYLFSFFFLFSFLHIHTPPSAYKDMTTNTSPMHPYWPRHLRLDNFVPNDYPTWHILAGLFSVSGVLVVATWLLSGRAAVVPLGTWRRLSLCWFAVCGFIHLVIEGWFSLYHADLLGDQAILSQLWKEYAKGDSRYILNDNFMICMETVTAYLWGPLSLWVVIAFLRHQPLRFVLQLVVSMGQVYGDVLYFLTEYRDGFQHGELGHPLYFWFYFVFLNSLWLVVPGLLILDSIKQLAHAQSILDAKAPKAKSKQN
;
A
#
# COMPACT_ATOMS: atom_id res chain seq x y z
N MET A 1 24.84 -12.73 20.84
CA MET A 1 25.25 -11.38 20.40
C MET A 1 26.39 -11.54 19.41
N PRO A 2 26.38 -10.91 18.23
CA PRO A 2 25.39 -9.96 17.72
C PRO A 2 24.51 -10.54 16.59
N LEU A 3 23.26 -10.09 16.57
CA LEU A 3 22.33 -10.20 15.46
C LEU A 3 22.82 -9.33 14.31
N TYR A 4 22.89 -9.88 13.10
CA TYR A 4 23.03 -9.07 11.90
C TYR A 4 21.73 -8.29 11.67
N LEU A 5 21.86 -6.97 11.75
CA LEU A 5 20.82 -6.03 11.36
C LEU A 5 20.48 -6.24 9.89
N PHE A 6 19.20 -6.34 9.62
CA PHE A 6 18.58 -6.19 8.30
C PHE A 6 18.85 -4.75 7.81
N SER A 7 19.97 -4.55 7.13
CA SER A 7 20.28 -3.30 6.45
C SER A 7 19.57 -3.27 5.10
N PHE A 8 18.38 -2.65 5.07
CA PHE A 8 17.76 -2.20 3.83
C PHE A 8 18.57 -1.02 3.27
N PHE A 9 19.57 -1.32 2.44
CA PHE A 9 20.22 -0.38 1.55
C PHE A 9 20.10 -0.95 0.13
N PHE A 10 19.05 -0.57 -0.59
CA PHE A 10 19.00 -0.72 -2.05
C PHE A 10 19.34 0.63 -2.67
N LEU A 11 20.62 0.88 -2.88
CA LEU A 11 21.10 1.91 -3.80
C LEU A 11 22.30 1.35 -4.58
N PHE A 12 22.32 1.67 -5.88
CA PHE A 12 23.35 1.41 -6.90
C PHE A 12 23.35 0.05 -7.60
N SER A 13 22.76 0.03 -8.80
CA SER A 13 23.57 -0.18 -10.02
C SER A 13 22.82 0.29 -11.27
N PHE A 14 23.43 1.25 -11.98
CA PHE A 14 23.02 1.77 -13.28
C PHE A 14 23.76 1.03 -14.41
N LEU A 15 23.22 1.18 -15.63
CA LEU A 15 23.79 0.92 -16.97
C LEU A 15 23.69 -0.51 -17.54
N HIS A 16 22.61 -0.74 -18.30
CA HIS A 16 22.70 -1.27 -19.66
C HIS A 16 21.55 -0.72 -20.51
N ILE A 17 21.87 0.24 -21.40
CA ILE A 17 20.94 0.77 -22.40
C ILE A 17 21.01 -0.15 -23.61
N HIS A 18 19.95 -0.91 -23.88
CA HIS A 18 19.77 -1.61 -25.15
C HIS A 18 18.93 -0.73 -26.08
N THR A 19 19.51 -0.28 -27.19
CA THR A 19 18.80 0.37 -28.29
C THR A 19 18.28 -0.70 -29.28
N PRO A 20 16.97 -0.73 -29.61
CA PRO A 20 16.48 -1.54 -30.72
C PRO A 20 16.46 -0.73 -32.04
N PRO A 21 16.55 -1.41 -33.20
CA PRO A 21 16.66 -0.77 -34.50
C PRO A 21 15.31 -0.24 -35.04
N SER A 22 15.39 0.83 -35.81
CA SER A 22 14.30 1.45 -36.55
C SER A 22 13.90 0.60 -37.77
N ALA A 23 12.60 0.38 -37.99
CA ALA A 23 12.00 0.51 -39.32
C ALA A 23 10.47 0.41 -39.33
N TYR A 24 9.92 1.22 -40.26
CA TYR A 24 8.70 1.08 -41.03
C TYR A 24 7.39 1.71 -40.51
N LYS A 25 7.05 2.81 -41.19
CA LYS A 25 5.77 3.54 -41.16
C LYS A 25 4.74 2.77 -41.98
N ASP A 26 3.57 2.56 -41.41
CA ASP A 26 2.34 2.43 -42.20
C ASP A 26 1.28 3.41 -41.68
N MET A 27 0.65 4.10 -42.63
CA MET A 27 -0.08 5.35 -42.44
C MET A 27 -1.58 5.12 -42.51
N THR A 28 -2.21 5.00 -41.34
CA THR A 28 -3.62 5.37 -41.10
C THR A 28 -3.68 6.14 -39.78
N THR A 29 -3.54 7.46 -39.84
CA THR A 29 -3.47 8.33 -38.67
C THR A 29 -4.86 8.57 -38.07
N ASN A 30 -5.43 7.54 -37.44
CA ASN A 30 -6.21 7.75 -36.22
C ASN A 30 -5.19 8.06 -35.12
N THR A 31 -4.86 9.35 -34.96
CA THR A 31 -4.00 9.80 -33.86
C THR A 31 -4.75 9.56 -32.56
N SER A 32 -4.43 8.47 -31.87
CA SER A 32 -4.92 8.22 -30.51
C SER A 32 -4.64 9.46 -29.64
N PRO A 33 -5.53 9.82 -28.71
CA PRO A 33 -5.36 11.01 -27.89
C PRO A 33 -4.04 10.98 -27.13
N MET A 34 -3.31 12.10 -27.16
CA MET A 34 -2.02 12.22 -26.47
C MET A 34 -2.22 12.08 -24.96
N HIS A 35 -1.47 11.17 -24.33
CA HIS A 35 -1.60 10.86 -22.91
C HIS A 35 -0.28 11.07 -22.13
N PRO A 36 -0.35 11.28 -20.80
CA PRO A 36 0.83 11.52 -19.97
C PRO A 36 1.59 10.24 -19.57
N TYR A 37 1.00 9.06 -19.75
CA TYR A 37 1.47 7.77 -19.25
C TYR A 37 2.66 7.17 -20.00
N TRP A 38 3.39 6.26 -19.36
CA TRP A 38 4.47 5.48 -19.97
C TRP A 38 4.10 4.00 -20.15
N PRO A 39 4.56 3.35 -21.24
CA PRO A 39 5.31 3.93 -22.36
C PRO A 39 4.50 4.92 -23.24
N ARG A 40 5.17 5.96 -23.77
CA ARG A 40 4.52 7.05 -24.53
C ARG A 40 3.91 6.65 -25.88
N HIS A 41 4.25 5.45 -26.37
CA HIS A 41 3.76 4.93 -27.65
C HIS A 41 2.48 4.10 -27.51
N LEU A 42 1.97 3.93 -26.29
CA LEU A 42 0.71 3.23 -26.06
C LEU A 42 -0.45 3.94 -26.77
N ARG A 43 -1.44 3.16 -27.20
CA ARG A 43 -2.69 3.68 -27.77
C ARG A 43 -3.78 3.54 -26.72
N LEU A 44 -4.17 4.66 -26.13
CA LEU A 44 -5.22 4.73 -25.11
C LEU A 44 -6.45 5.41 -25.70
N ASP A 45 -7.19 4.69 -26.54
CA ASP A 45 -8.23 5.27 -27.39
C ASP A 45 -9.40 5.89 -26.61
N ASN A 46 -9.67 5.38 -25.40
CA ASN A 46 -10.72 5.90 -24.51
C ASN A 46 -10.21 6.89 -23.45
N PHE A 47 -8.98 7.39 -23.59
CA PHE A 47 -8.39 8.30 -22.60
C PHE A 47 -9.09 9.66 -22.61
N VAL A 48 -9.61 10.04 -21.45
CA VAL A 48 -10.14 11.37 -21.17
C VAL A 48 -9.33 11.99 -20.01
N PRO A 49 -8.68 13.15 -20.21
CA PRO A 49 -8.01 13.87 -19.13
C PRO A 49 -8.94 14.16 -17.95
N ASN A 50 -8.37 14.28 -16.76
CA ASN A 50 -9.08 14.71 -15.57
C ASN A 50 -9.66 16.12 -15.77
N ASP A 51 -10.92 16.32 -15.40
CA ASP A 51 -11.55 17.65 -15.37
C ASP A 51 -11.23 18.43 -14.07
N TYR A 52 -10.95 17.72 -12.97
CA TYR A 52 -10.42 18.32 -11.76
C TYR A 52 -8.90 18.48 -11.85
N PRO A 53 -8.35 19.64 -11.46
CA PRO A 53 -6.91 19.76 -11.31
C PRO A 53 -6.44 18.94 -10.11
N THR A 54 -5.22 18.41 -10.19
CA THR A 54 -4.63 17.50 -9.19
C THR A 54 -4.77 17.99 -7.74
N TRP A 55 -4.65 19.30 -7.49
CA TRP A 55 -4.77 19.85 -6.14
C TRP A 55 -6.16 19.66 -5.51
N HIS A 56 -7.25 19.67 -6.28
CA HIS A 56 -8.59 19.41 -5.76
C HIS A 56 -8.71 17.96 -5.27
N ILE A 57 -8.18 17.03 -6.05
CA ILE A 57 -8.16 15.60 -5.73
C ILE A 57 -7.35 15.35 -4.45
N LEU A 58 -6.13 15.92 -4.38
CA LEU A 58 -5.27 15.81 -3.21
C LEU A 58 -5.89 16.47 -1.97
N ALA A 59 -6.50 17.64 -2.11
CA ALA A 59 -7.21 18.31 -1.02
C ALA A 59 -8.34 17.44 -0.46
N GLY A 60 -9.11 16.78 -1.33
CA GLY A 60 -10.14 15.81 -0.92
C GLY A 60 -9.54 14.64 -0.13
N LEU A 61 -8.51 13.99 -0.69
CA LEU A 61 -7.83 12.85 -0.07
C LEU A 61 -7.26 13.19 1.33
N PHE A 62 -6.52 14.30 1.44
CA PHE A 62 -5.92 14.72 2.71
C PHE A 62 -6.96 15.20 3.71
N SER A 63 -8.05 15.83 3.27
CA SER A 63 -9.13 16.25 4.17
C SER A 63 -9.85 15.05 4.80
N VAL A 64 -10.24 14.06 3.98
CA VAL A 64 -10.90 12.84 4.47
C VAL A 64 -9.96 12.06 5.39
N SER A 65 -8.70 11.89 5.00
CA SER A 65 -7.69 11.21 5.82
C SER A 65 -7.45 11.95 7.14
N GLY A 66 -7.39 13.28 7.12
CA GLY A 66 -7.24 14.12 8.32
C GLY A 66 -8.42 13.97 9.29
N VAL A 67 -9.65 13.99 8.77
CA VAL A 67 -10.86 13.73 9.57
C VAL A 67 -10.81 12.34 10.21
N LEU A 68 -10.43 11.31 9.44
CA LEU A 68 -10.28 9.95 9.97
C LEU A 68 -9.23 9.87 11.07
N VAL A 69 -8.05 10.47 10.88
CA VAL A 69 -6.98 10.50 11.90
C VAL A 69 -7.48 11.17 13.17
N VAL A 70 -8.11 12.34 13.08
CA VAL A 70 -8.64 13.06 14.25
C VAL A 70 -9.74 12.26 14.94
N ALA A 71 -10.69 11.71 14.18
CA ALA A 71 -11.78 10.90 14.72
C ALA A 71 -11.24 9.67 15.46
N THR A 72 -10.34 8.90 14.84
CA THR A 72 -9.72 7.72 15.46
C THR A 72 -8.84 8.09 16.65
N TRP A 73 -8.15 9.24 16.61
CA TRP A 73 -7.37 9.74 17.75
C TRP A 73 -8.26 10.03 18.97
N LEU A 74 -9.38 10.72 18.76
CA LEU A 74 -10.35 11.02 19.81
C LEU A 74 -11.04 9.75 20.34
N LEU A 75 -11.44 8.85 19.43
CA LEU A 75 -12.03 7.55 19.78
C LEU A 75 -11.07 6.70 20.59
N SER A 76 -9.79 6.62 20.23
CA SER A 76 -8.80 5.82 20.96
C SER A 76 -8.53 6.34 22.37
N GLY A 77 -8.76 7.63 22.64
CA GLY A 77 -8.65 8.21 23.97
C GLY A 77 -9.90 7.99 24.84
N ARG A 78 -11.09 7.90 24.23
CA ARG A 78 -12.37 7.86 24.94
C ARG A 78 -13.03 6.47 25.02
N ALA A 79 -12.89 5.67 23.97
CA ALA A 79 -13.64 4.42 23.79
C ALA A 79 -12.81 3.16 24.08
N ALA A 80 -11.50 3.30 24.30
CA ALA A 80 -10.64 2.17 24.62
C ALA A 80 -10.97 1.62 26.02
N VAL A 81 -11.21 0.30 26.10
CA VAL A 81 -11.51 -0.40 27.37
C VAL A 81 -10.32 -0.34 28.33
N VAL A 82 -9.11 -0.36 27.79
CA VAL A 82 -7.85 -0.18 28.54
C VAL A 82 -7.12 1.03 27.95
N PRO A 83 -6.56 1.94 28.78
CA PRO A 83 -5.81 3.08 28.30
C PRO A 83 -4.69 2.66 27.32
N LEU A 84 -4.67 3.30 26.15
CA LEU A 84 -3.67 3.05 25.12
C LEU A 84 -2.60 4.14 25.16
N GLY A 85 -1.32 3.74 25.12
CA GLY A 85 -0.21 4.67 24.98
C GLY A 85 -0.22 5.38 23.62
N THR A 86 0.48 6.52 23.54
CA THR A 86 0.53 7.40 22.36
C THR A 86 0.83 6.65 21.06
N TRP A 87 1.86 5.80 21.04
CA TRP A 87 2.24 5.04 19.84
C TRP A 87 1.18 4.06 19.37
N ARG A 88 0.45 3.42 20.31
CA ARG A 88 -0.66 2.54 19.95
C ARG A 88 -1.82 3.32 19.35
N ARG A 89 -2.10 4.51 19.89
CA ARG A 89 -3.15 5.38 19.34
C ARG A 89 -2.80 5.84 17.93
N LEU A 90 -1.55 6.20 17.68
CA LEU A 90 -1.04 6.50 16.33
C LEU A 90 -1.15 5.30 15.39
N SER A 91 -0.85 4.09 15.85
CA SER A 91 -1.05 2.88 15.03
C SER A 91 -2.52 2.63 14.71
N LEU A 92 -3.46 2.96 15.60
CA LEU A 92 -4.89 2.87 15.28
C LEU A 92 -5.30 3.89 14.21
N CYS A 93 -4.77 5.12 14.27
CA CYS A 93 -4.98 6.11 13.21
C CYS A 93 -4.44 5.61 11.87
N TRP A 94 -3.24 5.00 11.86
CA TRP A 94 -2.68 4.35 10.67
C TRP A 94 -3.60 3.26 10.11
N PHE A 95 -4.08 2.33 10.94
CA PHE A 95 -5.00 1.28 10.47
C PHE A 95 -6.35 1.81 10.00
N ALA A 96 -6.86 2.90 10.59
CA ALA A 96 -8.07 3.55 10.10
C ALA A 96 -7.87 4.15 8.69
N VAL A 97 -6.73 4.80 8.45
CA VAL A 97 -6.36 5.31 7.12
C VAL A 97 -6.14 4.16 6.13
N CYS A 98 -5.47 3.07 6.54
CA CYS A 98 -5.33 1.86 5.70
C CYS A 98 -6.70 1.30 5.32
N GLY A 99 -7.61 1.16 6.29
CA GLY A 99 -8.96 0.68 6.04
C GLY A 99 -9.70 1.54 5.02
N PHE A 100 -9.57 2.87 5.10
CA PHE A 100 -10.13 3.78 4.11
C PHE A 100 -9.50 3.63 2.73
N ILE A 101 -8.17 3.64 2.62
CA ILE A 101 -7.48 3.51 1.33
C ILE A 101 -7.84 2.18 0.66
N HIS A 102 -7.69 1.07 1.37
CA HIS A 102 -7.97 -0.26 0.84
C HIS A 102 -9.45 -0.43 0.46
N LEU A 103 -10.39 -0.03 1.32
CA LEU A 103 -11.82 -0.24 1.03
C LEU A 103 -12.37 0.71 -0.03
N VAL A 104 -11.97 1.99 0.01
CA VAL A 104 -12.60 3.02 -0.82
C VAL A 104 -11.80 3.25 -2.09
N ILE A 105 -10.48 3.41 -1.98
CA ILE A 105 -9.65 3.79 -3.13
C ILE A 105 -9.30 2.53 -3.94
N GLU A 106 -8.70 1.52 -3.31
CA GLU A 106 -8.33 0.26 -3.96
C GLU A 106 -9.55 -0.61 -4.27
N GLY A 107 -10.59 -0.54 -3.44
CA GLY A 107 -11.90 -1.13 -3.76
C GLY A 107 -12.53 -0.51 -5.00
N TRP A 108 -12.42 0.81 -5.18
CA TRP A 108 -12.87 1.47 -6.40
C TRP A 108 -12.08 0.98 -7.62
N PHE A 109 -10.76 0.91 -7.53
CA PHE A 109 -9.92 0.34 -8.60
C PHE A 109 -10.34 -1.09 -8.95
N SER A 110 -10.50 -1.94 -7.94
CA SER A 110 -10.88 -3.35 -8.13
C SER A 110 -12.20 -3.50 -8.90
N LEU A 111 -13.17 -2.62 -8.65
CA LEU A 111 -14.47 -2.64 -9.30
C LEU A 111 -14.50 -1.95 -10.68
N TYR A 112 -13.73 -0.87 -10.86
CA TYR A 112 -13.86 0.05 -12.00
C TYR A 112 -12.59 0.18 -12.86
N HIS A 113 -11.58 -0.68 -12.66
CA HIS A 113 -10.30 -0.60 -13.38
C HIS A 113 -10.45 -0.54 -14.91
N ALA A 114 -11.43 -1.27 -15.47
CA ALA A 114 -11.69 -1.31 -16.90
C ALA A 114 -12.17 0.03 -17.49
N ASP A 115 -12.83 0.88 -16.68
CA ASP A 115 -13.45 2.13 -17.13
C ASP A 115 -12.61 3.38 -16.79
N LEU A 116 -11.54 3.21 -16.01
CA LEU A 116 -10.71 4.29 -15.43
C LEU A 116 -10.26 5.36 -16.44
N LEU A 117 -9.91 4.94 -17.65
CA LEU A 117 -9.36 5.82 -18.69
C LEU A 117 -10.33 6.94 -19.09
N GLY A 118 -11.63 6.63 -19.14
CA GLY A 118 -12.67 7.57 -19.55
C GLY A 118 -13.46 8.17 -18.38
N ASP A 119 -13.44 7.51 -17.22
CA ASP A 119 -14.26 7.91 -16.07
C ASP A 119 -13.79 9.22 -15.42
N GLN A 120 -14.76 10.00 -14.94
CA GLN A 120 -14.58 11.30 -14.31
C GLN A 120 -15.05 11.32 -12.85
N ALA A 121 -15.39 10.17 -12.25
CA ALA A 121 -15.52 10.11 -10.80
C ALA A 121 -14.21 10.54 -10.11
N ILE A 122 -14.30 11.23 -8.97
CA ILE A 122 -13.12 11.75 -8.27
C ILE A 122 -12.09 10.66 -7.91
N LEU A 123 -12.55 9.45 -7.60
CA LEU A 123 -11.68 8.30 -7.31
C LEU A 123 -11.00 7.78 -8.58
N SER A 124 -11.68 7.75 -9.72
CA SER A 124 -11.06 7.41 -11.00
C SER A 124 -10.03 8.45 -11.43
N GLN A 125 -10.31 9.73 -11.18
CA GLN A 125 -9.35 10.79 -11.44
C GLN A 125 -8.13 10.72 -10.52
N LEU A 126 -8.30 10.30 -9.25
CA LEU A 126 -7.20 10.00 -8.35
C LEU A 126 -6.31 8.87 -8.90
N TRP A 127 -6.91 7.78 -9.37
CA TRP A 127 -6.17 6.69 -10.00
C TRP A 127 -5.48 7.11 -11.29
N LYS A 128 -6.13 7.92 -12.14
CA LYS A 128 -5.50 8.52 -13.32
C LYS A 128 -4.33 9.43 -12.99
N GLU A 129 -4.37 10.15 -11.87
CA GLU A 129 -3.23 10.94 -11.38
C GLU A 129 -2.11 10.02 -10.90
N TYR A 130 -2.43 9.05 -10.04
CA TYR A 130 -1.43 8.12 -9.51
C TYR A 130 -0.77 7.29 -10.62
N ALA A 131 -1.53 6.92 -11.65
CA ALA A 131 -1.03 6.20 -12.81
C ALA A 131 0.01 6.96 -13.64
N LYS A 132 0.17 8.27 -13.45
CA LYS A 132 1.32 9.01 -14.01
C LYS A 132 2.65 8.59 -13.39
N GLY A 133 2.61 8.11 -12.14
CA GLY A 133 3.73 7.46 -11.45
C GLY A 133 3.93 6.01 -11.87
N ASP A 134 2.83 5.28 -12.05
CA ASP A 134 2.84 3.88 -12.47
C ASP A 134 1.64 3.54 -13.36
N SER A 135 1.90 3.43 -14.65
CA SER A 135 0.86 3.30 -15.65
C SER A 135 0.19 1.92 -15.62
N ARG A 136 0.70 0.92 -14.88
CA ARG A 136 0.04 -0.40 -14.79
C ARG A 136 -1.41 -0.31 -14.29
N TYR A 137 -1.74 0.72 -13.50
CA TYR A 137 -3.10 1.01 -13.03
C TYR A 137 -4.09 1.46 -14.11
N ILE A 138 -3.63 1.85 -15.31
CA ILE A 138 -4.52 2.15 -16.45
C ILE A 138 -4.37 1.14 -17.61
N LEU A 139 -3.46 0.17 -17.46
CA LEU A 139 -3.18 -0.86 -18.47
C LEU A 139 -3.82 -2.21 -18.12
N ASN A 140 -4.64 -2.26 -17.07
CA ASN A 140 -5.27 -3.49 -16.58
C ASN A 140 -4.23 -4.59 -16.32
N ASP A 141 -3.12 -4.23 -15.68
CA ASP A 141 -2.11 -5.22 -15.30
C ASP A 141 -2.71 -6.27 -14.34
N ASN A 142 -2.52 -7.54 -14.67
CA ASN A 142 -3.12 -8.65 -13.91
C ASN A 142 -2.66 -8.69 -12.46
N PHE A 143 -1.37 -8.42 -12.21
CA PHE A 143 -0.84 -8.43 -10.85
C PHE A 143 -1.46 -7.29 -10.04
N MET A 144 -1.51 -6.08 -10.59
CA MET A 144 -2.13 -4.93 -9.94
C MET A 144 -3.60 -5.19 -9.61
N ILE A 145 -4.40 -5.68 -10.56
CA ILE A 145 -5.82 -6.01 -10.32
C ILE A 145 -5.96 -7.05 -9.19
N CYS A 146 -5.20 -8.14 -9.25
CA CYS A 146 -5.27 -9.19 -8.23
C CYS A 146 -4.82 -8.70 -6.84
N MET A 147 -3.69 -7.99 -6.77
CA MET A 147 -3.14 -7.47 -5.51
C MET A 147 -4.12 -6.50 -4.86
N GLU A 148 -4.60 -5.52 -5.61
CA GLU A 148 -5.52 -4.49 -5.11
C GLU A 148 -6.89 -5.06 -4.72
N THR A 149 -7.34 -6.12 -5.41
CA THR A 149 -8.55 -6.85 -5.00
C THR A 149 -8.33 -7.55 -3.66
N VAL A 150 -7.19 -8.20 -3.46
CA VAL A 150 -6.89 -8.85 -2.17
C VAL A 150 -6.78 -7.80 -1.06
N THR A 151 -6.13 -6.67 -1.30
CA THR A 151 -6.00 -5.60 -0.31
C THR A 151 -7.34 -4.98 0.04
N ALA A 152 -8.17 -4.70 -0.95
CA ALA A 152 -9.51 -4.14 -0.74
C ALA A 152 -10.42 -5.08 0.05
N TYR A 153 -10.48 -6.37 -0.32
CA TYR A 153 -11.43 -7.32 0.27
C TYR A 153 -10.94 -7.98 1.56
N LEU A 154 -9.63 -8.01 1.82
CA LEU A 154 -9.07 -8.57 3.05
C LEU A 154 -8.41 -7.52 3.94
N TRP A 155 -7.41 -6.78 3.46
CA TRP A 155 -6.64 -5.85 4.29
C TRP A 155 -7.47 -4.64 4.73
N GLY A 156 -8.40 -4.17 3.91
CA GLY A 156 -9.35 -3.12 4.26
C GLY A 156 -10.22 -3.48 5.47
N PRO A 157 -11.07 -4.52 5.40
CA PRO A 157 -11.89 -4.97 6.52
C PRO A 157 -11.06 -5.36 7.76
N LEU A 158 -9.95 -6.07 7.56
CA LEU A 158 -9.10 -6.50 8.68
C LEU A 158 -8.41 -5.32 9.36
N SER A 159 -8.03 -4.26 8.63
CA SER A 159 -7.47 -3.03 9.22
C SER A 159 -8.48 -2.35 10.15
N LEU A 160 -9.75 -2.27 9.75
CA LEU A 160 -10.81 -1.74 10.63
C LEU A 160 -11.05 -2.67 11.83
N TRP A 161 -10.98 -3.98 11.63
CA TRP A 161 -11.07 -4.93 12.74
C TRP A 161 -9.89 -4.80 13.71
N VAL A 162 -8.66 -4.54 13.24
CA VAL A 162 -7.52 -4.23 14.11
C VAL A 162 -7.87 -3.05 15.03
N VAL A 163 -8.42 -1.96 14.50
CA VAL A 163 -8.85 -0.80 15.31
C VAL A 163 -9.85 -1.23 16.39
N ILE A 164 -10.91 -1.93 16.01
CA ILE A 164 -11.95 -2.40 16.95
C ILE A 164 -11.36 -3.34 17.99
N ALA A 165 -10.53 -4.31 17.58
CA ALA A 165 -9.92 -5.30 18.46
C ALA A 165 -9.01 -4.65 19.51
N PHE A 166 -8.27 -3.60 19.16
CA PHE A 166 -7.48 -2.84 20.12
C PHE A 166 -8.34 -2.02 21.08
N LEU A 167 -9.37 -1.33 20.58
CA LEU A 167 -10.29 -0.55 21.44
C LEU A 167 -11.02 -1.45 22.44
N ARG A 168 -11.35 -2.68 22.05
CA ARG A 168 -12.06 -3.66 22.88
C ARG A 168 -11.15 -4.63 23.63
N HIS A 169 -9.83 -4.41 23.59
CA HIS A 169 -8.82 -5.27 24.22
C HIS A 169 -8.96 -6.77 23.88
N GLN A 170 -9.34 -7.09 22.64
CA GLN A 170 -9.53 -8.48 22.21
C GLN A 170 -8.18 -9.22 22.13
N PRO A 171 -8.12 -10.53 22.46
CA PRO A 171 -6.87 -11.30 22.42
C PRO A 171 -6.23 -11.34 21.02
N LEU A 172 -7.04 -11.33 19.96
CA LEU A 172 -6.58 -11.43 18.57
C LEU A 172 -5.94 -10.14 18.02
N ARG A 173 -6.01 -9.01 18.74
CA ARG A 173 -5.55 -7.69 18.24
C ARG A 173 -4.13 -7.68 17.65
N PHE A 174 -3.19 -8.40 18.30
CA PHE A 174 -1.80 -8.48 17.84
C PHE A 174 -1.60 -9.48 16.70
N VAL A 175 -2.42 -10.52 16.64
CA VAL A 175 -2.45 -11.48 15.52
C VAL A 175 -2.99 -10.76 14.27
N LEU A 176 -4.10 -10.03 14.40
CA LEU A 176 -4.66 -9.24 13.31
C LEU A 176 -3.67 -8.18 12.81
N GLN A 177 -3.04 -7.42 13.72
CA GLN A 177 -1.99 -6.45 13.36
C GLN A 177 -0.86 -7.13 12.60
N LEU A 178 -0.39 -8.31 13.06
CA LEU A 178 0.68 -9.05 12.41
C LEU A 178 0.29 -9.50 11.00
N VAL A 179 -0.90 -10.10 10.85
CA VAL A 179 -1.39 -10.63 9.57
C VAL A 179 -1.58 -9.52 8.54
N VAL A 180 -2.25 -8.43 8.91
CA VAL A 180 -2.49 -7.30 7.99
C VAL A 180 -1.16 -6.65 7.60
N SER A 181 -0.29 -6.37 8.58
CA SER A 181 0.99 -5.74 8.29
C SER A 181 1.91 -6.63 7.45
N MET A 182 1.91 -7.95 7.66
CA MET A 182 2.65 -8.87 6.80
C MET A 182 2.09 -8.89 5.37
N GLY A 183 0.76 -8.91 5.21
CA GLY A 183 0.10 -8.84 3.91
C GLY A 183 0.46 -7.56 3.14
N GLN A 184 0.47 -6.42 3.82
CA GLN A 184 0.87 -5.12 3.26
C GLN A 184 2.33 -5.14 2.79
N VAL A 185 3.28 -5.55 3.66
CA VAL A 185 4.71 -5.64 3.29
C VAL A 185 4.91 -6.60 2.13
N TYR A 186 4.25 -7.76 2.14
CA TYR A 186 4.41 -8.76 1.09
C TYR A 186 3.88 -8.25 -0.27
N GLY A 187 2.68 -7.68 -0.29
CA GLY A 187 2.10 -7.09 -1.49
C GLY A 187 3.00 -5.99 -2.08
N ASP A 188 3.49 -5.10 -1.22
CA ASP A 188 4.30 -3.96 -1.65
C ASP A 188 5.73 -4.36 -2.09
N VAL A 189 6.31 -5.40 -1.48
CA VAL A 189 7.54 -6.01 -2.01
C VAL A 189 7.32 -6.58 -3.41
N LEU A 190 6.19 -7.27 -3.65
CA LEU A 190 5.86 -7.76 -4.98
C LEU A 190 5.58 -6.62 -5.98
N TYR A 191 4.95 -5.54 -5.54
CA TYR A 191 4.72 -4.34 -6.32
C TYR A 191 6.03 -3.74 -6.86
N PHE A 192 7.03 -3.55 -5.99
CA PHE A 192 8.35 -3.09 -6.41
C PHE A 192 9.09 -4.10 -7.28
N LEU A 193 9.07 -5.38 -6.92
CA LEU A 193 9.81 -6.42 -7.65
C LEU A 193 9.26 -6.63 -9.06
N THR A 194 7.95 -6.57 -9.25
CA THR A 194 7.33 -6.70 -10.57
C THR A 194 7.75 -5.56 -11.48
N GLU A 195 7.68 -4.30 -11.01
CA GLU A 195 8.10 -3.15 -11.83
C GLU A 195 9.61 -3.13 -12.09
N TYR A 196 10.40 -3.53 -11.09
CA TYR A 196 11.85 -3.66 -11.25
C TYR A 196 12.19 -4.70 -12.33
N ARG A 197 11.51 -5.85 -12.34
CA ARG A 197 11.71 -6.89 -13.36
C ARG A 197 11.23 -6.47 -14.73
N ASP A 198 10.24 -5.59 -14.79
CA ASP A 198 9.75 -4.93 -16.01
C ASP A 198 10.63 -3.75 -16.44
N GLY A 199 11.74 -3.47 -15.74
CA GLY A 199 12.71 -2.45 -16.12
C GLY A 199 12.22 -1.01 -15.91
N PHE A 200 11.26 -0.79 -15.01
CA PHE A 200 10.63 0.51 -14.76
C PHE A 200 9.99 1.13 -16.02
N GLN A 201 9.40 0.31 -16.88
CA GLN A 201 8.84 0.76 -18.16
C GLN A 201 7.52 1.52 -18.02
N HIS A 202 6.83 1.43 -16.88
CA HIS A 202 5.50 1.98 -16.68
C HIS A 202 5.49 3.37 -16.00
N GLY A 203 6.65 4.03 -15.90
CA GLY A 203 6.80 5.38 -15.34
C GLY A 203 8.03 6.11 -15.92
N GLU A 204 8.17 7.42 -15.72
CA GLU A 204 9.45 8.11 -16.03
C GLU A 204 10.42 7.69 -14.97
N LEU A 205 11.44 6.94 -15.36
CA LEU A 205 12.51 6.65 -14.43
C LEU A 205 13.19 7.96 -13.97
N GLY A 206 13.19 8.22 -12.67
CA GLY A 206 13.89 9.35 -12.06
C GLY A 206 13.09 10.66 -11.95
N HIS A 207 11.85 10.74 -12.45
CA HIS A 207 11.05 11.96 -12.30
C HIS A 207 10.76 12.27 -10.82
N PRO A 208 11.05 13.49 -10.31
CA PRO A 208 10.96 13.80 -8.87
C PRO A 208 9.58 13.54 -8.25
N LEU A 209 8.51 13.94 -8.94
CA LEU A 209 7.15 13.74 -8.44
C LEU A 209 6.66 12.30 -8.68
N TYR A 210 6.56 11.90 -9.95
CA TYR A 210 5.96 10.62 -10.33
C TYR A 210 6.76 9.38 -9.93
N PHE A 211 8.08 9.39 -10.08
CA PHE A 211 8.88 8.24 -9.68
C PHE A 211 9.28 8.32 -8.20
N TRP A 212 9.98 9.37 -7.79
CA TRP A 212 10.50 9.41 -6.42
C TRP A 212 9.42 9.61 -5.36
N PHE A 213 8.45 10.48 -5.60
CA PHE A 213 7.41 10.74 -4.61
C PHE A 213 6.26 9.73 -4.69
N TYR A 214 5.61 9.54 -5.85
CA TYR A 214 4.48 8.60 -5.95
C TYR A 214 4.92 7.14 -5.87
N PHE A 215 5.82 6.72 -6.76
CA PHE A 215 6.21 5.31 -6.83
C PHE A 215 7.09 4.89 -5.65
N VAL A 216 8.16 5.63 -5.31
CA VAL A 216 9.08 5.20 -4.24
C VAL A 216 8.58 5.59 -2.85
N PHE A 217 8.40 6.89 -2.59
CA PHE A 217 8.16 7.38 -1.22
C PHE A 217 6.82 6.93 -0.64
N LEU A 218 5.71 7.11 -1.37
CA LEU A 218 4.40 6.74 -0.85
C LEU A 218 4.37 5.25 -0.52
N ASN A 219 4.72 4.38 -1.47
CA ASN A 219 4.74 2.93 -1.25
C ASN A 219 5.71 2.52 -0.14
N SER A 220 6.90 3.14 -0.03
CA SER A 220 7.82 2.84 1.09
C SER A 220 7.20 3.02 2.50
N LEU A 221 6.15 3.83 2.65
CA LEU A 221 5.40 3.91 3.92
C LEU A 221 4.71 2.58 4.28
N TRP A 222 4.19 1.84 3.29
CA TRP A 222 3.59 0.50 3.44
C TRP A 222 4.62 -0.60 3.66
N LEU A 223 5.92 -0.35 3.42
CA LEU A 223 7.00 -1.21 3.92
C LEU A 223 7.37 -0.87 5.36
N VAL A 224 7.64 0.39 5.64
CA VAL A 224 8.28 0.82 6.90
C VAL A 224 7.32 0.76 8.07
N VAL A 225 6.13 1.36 7.96
CA VAL A 225 5.19 1.43 9.09
C VAL A 225 4.67 0.03 9.44
N PRO A 226 4.16 -0.78 8.49
CA PRO A 226 3.80 -2.17 8.75
C PRO A 226 4.96 -3.02 9.24
N GLY A 227 6.19 -2.82 8.74
CA GLY A 227 7.39 -3.50 9.24
C GLY A 227 7.64 -3.27 10.74
N LEU A 228 7.48 -2.02 11.21
CA LEU A 228 7.57 -1.72 12.65
C LEU A 228 6.44 -2.37 13.45
N LEU A 229 5.22 -2.43 12.89
CA LEU A 229 4.06 -3.06 13.53
C LEU A 229 4.18 -4.58 13.61
N ILE A 230 4.84 -5.22 12.63
CA ILE A 230 5.22 -6.64 12.68
C ILE A 230 6.15 -6.90 13.87
N LEU A 231 7.21 -6.09 14.03
CA LEU A 231 8.15 -6.23 15.13
C LEU A 231 7.48 -6.02 16.50
N ASP A 232 6.57 -5.05 16.59
CA ASP A 232 5.76 -4.83 17.80
C ASP A 232 4.86 -6.04 18.11
N SER A 233 4.11 -6.55 17.13
CA SER A 233 3.26 -7.73 17.31
C SER A 233 4.06 -8.95 17.75
N ILE A 234 5.19 -9.24 17.11
CA ILE A 234 6.04 -10.38 17.45
C ILE A 234 6.53 -10.26 18.90
N LYS A 235 7.01 -9.08 19.31
CA LYS A 235 7.46 -8.86 20.70
C LYS A 235 6.34 -9.13 21.71
N GLN A 236 5.14 -8.62 21.45
CA GLN A 236 4.00 -8.77 22.36
C GLN A 236 3.50 -10.21 22.44
N LEU A 237 3.40 -10.89 21.30
CA LEU A 237 2.98 -12.29 21.22
C LEU A 237 4.01 -13.22 21.86
N ALA A 238 5.31 -13.02 21.58
CA ALA A 238 6.39 -13.81 22.17
C ALA A 238 6.47 -13.61 23.69
N HIS A 239 6.30 -12.38 24.17
CA HIS A 239 6.25 -12.10 25.60
C HIS A 239 5.06 -12.81 26.27
N ALA A 240 3.87 -12.74 25.67
CA ALA A 240 2.70 -13.46 26.18
C ALA A 240 2.94 -14.99 26.25
N GLN A 241 3.56 -15.58 25.22
CA GLN A 241 3.90 -17.00 25.22
C GLN A 241 4.92 -17.36 26.31
N SER A 242 5.96 -16.54 26.49
CA SER A 242 6.99 -16.79 27.52
C SER A 242 6.43 -16.86 28.95
N ILE A 243 5.38 -16.07 29.24
CA ILE A 243 4.69 -16.09 30.54
C ILE A 243 3.93 -17.42 30.74
N LEU A 244 3.35 -17.97 29.67
CA LEU A 244 2.68 -19.27 29.73
C LEU A 244 3.69 -20.40 29.93
N ASP A 245 4.79 -20.39 29.19
CA ASP A 245 5.83 -21.40 29.29
C ASP A 245 6.48 -21.41 30.69
N ALA A 246 6.70 -20.25 31.30
CA ALA A 246 7.24 -20.13 32.66
C ALA A 246 6.29 -20.69 33.74
N LYS A 247 4.98 -20.73 33.47
CA LYS A 247 3.96 -21.30 34.37
C LYS A 247 3.75 -22.80 34.18
N ALA A 248 4.25 -23.38 33.09
CA ALA A 248 4.16 -24.82 32.87
C ALA A 248 4.94 -25.56 33.98
N PRO A 249 4.34 -26.52 34.70
CA PRO A 249 5.05 -27.25 35.73
C PRO A 249 6.24 -27.96 35.10
N LYS A 250 7.45 -27.69 35.60
CA LYS A 250 8.64 -28.48 35.24
C LYS A 250 8.31 -29.93 35.53
N ALA A 251 8.18 -30.76 34.49
CA ALA A 251 7.99 -32.19 34.63
C ALA A 251 9.08 -32.68 35.59
N LYS A 252 8.67 -33.24 36.74
CA LYS A 252 9.61 -33.80 37.72
C LYS A 252 10.44 -34.84 37.00
N SER A 253 11.70 -34.51 36.72
CA SER A 253 12.71 -35.49 36.36
C SER A 253 12.76 -36.50 37.49
N LYS A 254 12.10 -37.64 37.32
CA LYS A 254 12.35 -38.83 38.13
C LYS A 254 13.75 -39.31 37.73
N GLN A 255 14.77 -38.81 38.43
CA GLN A 255 16.02 -39.55 38.56
C GLN A 255 15.74 -40.67 39.56
N ASN A 256 15.68 -41.89 39.03
CA ASN A 256 15.81 -43.13 39.79
C ASN A 256 17.28 -43.34 40.16
#